data_AF-A0A919LIR0-F1
#
_entry.id   AF-A0A919LIR0-F1
#
_cell.length_a   1.000
_cell.length_b   1.000
_cell.length_c   1.000
_cell.angle_alpha   90.00
_cell.angle_beta   90.00
_cell.angle_gamma   90.00
#
_symmetry.space_group_name_H-M   'P 1'
#
loop_
_entity.id
_entity.type
_entity.pdbx_description
1 polymer ?
#
loop_
_entity_poly.entity_id
_entity_poly.type
_entity_poly.pdbx_seq_one_letter_code
_entity_poly.pdbx_strand_id
1 'polypeptide(L)' 'MATVRGAAPGIEAAHVLGEGRAADVLLAASGGAALLVVGAHRRGGHAGRRLGPLHRAALRHAPCPVAIVPHI' A
#
# COMPACT_ATOMS: atom_id res chain seq x y z
N MET A 1 6.73 -6.42 10.75
CA MET A 1 7.40 -5.97 9.51
C MET A 1 7.43 -7.13 8.54
N ALA A 2 7.01 -6.95 7.28
CA ALA A 2 7.18 -7.96 6.24
C ALA A 2 8.60 -7.84 5.67
N THR A 3 9.42 -8.88 5.82
CA THR A 3 10.80 -8.87 5.31
C THR A 3 10.81 -9.44 3.89
N VAL A 4 10.85 -8.57 2.89
CA VAL A 4 11.13 -8.94 1.49
C VAL A 4 12.61 -8.75 1.24
N ARG A 5 13.44 -9.72 1.64
CA ARG A 5 14.85 -9.77 1.22
C ARG A 5 15.06 -10.96 0.29
N GLY A 6 15.67 -10.71 -0.86
CA GLY A 6 16.09 -11.74 -1.82
C GLY A 6 15.04 -12.20 -2.84
N ALA A 7 13.80 -11.68 -2.81
CA ALA A 7 12.75 -12.10 -3.74
C ALA A 7 12.94 -11.59 -5.18
N ALA A 8 13.71 -10.51 -5.37
CA ALA A 8 13.97 -9.90 -6.67
C ALA A 8 15.41 -9.35 -6.74
N PRO A 9 16.36 -10.10 -7.30
CA PRO A 9 17.73 -9.64 -7.52
C PRO A 9 17.76 -8.40 -8.42
N GLY A 10 18.60 -7.42 -8.10
CA GLY A 10 18.76 -6.19 -8.90
C GLY A 10 17.72 -5.09 -8.62
N ILE A 11 16.81 -5.28 -7.66
CA ILE A 11 15.91 -4.21 -7.19
C ILE A 11 16.51 -3.56 -5.94
N GLU A 12 16.77 -2.26 -6.00
CA GLU A 12 17.09 -1.48 -4.80
C GLU A 12 15.83 -1.30 -3.96
N ALA A 13 15.92 -1.72 -2.69
CA ALA A 13 14.83 -1.62 -1.74
C ALA A 13 15.24 -0.73 -0.56
N ALA A 14 14.42 0.28 -0.29
CA ALA A 14 14.55 1.14 0.89
C ALA A 14 13.36 0.93 1.83
N HIS A 15 13.63 0.97 3.13
CA HIS A 15 12.60 0.99 4.16
C HIS A 15 12.49 2.39 4.75
N VAL A 16 11.29 2.94 4.73
CA VAL A 16 10.99 4.24 5.31
C VAL A 16 9.91 4.06 6.37
N LEU A 17 10.17 4.58 7.56
CA LEU A 17 9.18 4.65 8.64
C LEU A 17 8.56 6.05 8.60
N GLY A 18 7.24 6.11 8.51
CA GLY A 18 6.49 7.36 8.57
C GLY A 18 5.56 7.36 9.78
N GLU A 19 5.49 8.50 10.46
CA GLU A 19 4.64 8.70 11.62
C GLU A 19 3.32 9.39 11.23
N GLY A 20 2.24 9.03 11.92
CA GLY A 20 0.90 9.57 11.70
C GLY A 20 -0.04 8.60 10.99
N ARG A 21 -1.10 9.15 10.38
CA ARG A 21 -2.09 8.33 9.68
C ARG A 21 -1.48 7.76 8.40
N ALA A 22 -1.56 6.45 8.24
CA ALA A 22 -1.02 5.74 7.08
C ALA A 22 -1.48 6.29 5.72
N ALA A 23 -2.71 6.81 5.62
CA ALA A 23 -3.20 7.42 4.38
C ALA A 23 -2.39 8.66 4.01
N ASP A 24 -2.14 9.54 4.98
CA ASP A 24 -1.49 10.82 4.73
C ASP A 24 -0.01 10.61 4.41
N VAL A 25 0.65 9.70 5.14
CA VAL A 25 2.04 9.29 4.90
C VAL A 25 2.21 8.67 3.51
N LEU A 26 1.35 7.71 3.13
CA LEU A 26 1.47 7.04 1.83
C LEU A 26 1.12 7.97 0.67
N LEU A 27 0.15 8.88 0.83
CA LEU A 27 -0.18 9.86 -0.20
C LEU A 27 0.99 10.81 -0.46
N ALA A 28 1.63 11.33 0.60
CA ALA A 28 2.81 12.16 0.47
C ALA A 28 3.98 11.41 -0.20
N ALA A 29 4.28 10.19 0.26
CA ALA A 29 5.35 9.36 -0.29
C ALA A 29 5.11 8.91 -1.74
N SER A 30 3.85 8.85 -2.18
CA SER A 30 3.50 8.50 -3.55
C SER A 30 3.70 9.63 -4.56
N GLY A 31 4.03 10.85 -4.10
CA GLY A 31 4.44 11.95 -4.97
C GLY A 31 5.70 11.59 -5.74
N GLY A 32 5.60 11.47 -7.06
CA GLY A 32 6.70 11.06 -7.94
C GLY A 32 6.87 9.54 -8.10
N ALA A 33 6.02 8.73 -7.46
CA ALA A 33 6.01 7.30 -7.69
C ALA A 33 5.29 6.95 -9.00
N ALA A 34 5.78 5.93 -9.71
CA ALA A 34 5.09 5.39 -10.89
C ALA A 34 3.85 4.55 -10.50
N LEU A 35 3.84 3.97 -9.29
CA LEU A 35 2.78 3.11 -8.80
C LEU A 35 2.81 3.03 -7.26
N LEU A 36 1.66 3.21 -6.62
CA LEU A 36 1.47 2.89 -5.21
C LEU A 36 0.86 1.49 -5.06
N VAL A 37 1.57 0.59 -4.39
CA VAL A 37 1.10 -0.78 -4.11
C VAL A 37 0.70 -0.90 -2.65
N VAL A 38 -0.55 -1.30 -2.41
CA VAL A 38 -1.05 -1.57 -1.05
C VAL A 38 -1.67 -2.96 -0.97
N GLY A 39 -1.39 -3.68 0.11
CA GLY A 39 -2.11 -4.91 0.41
C GLY A 39 -3.56 -4.62 0.77
N ALA A 40 -4.49 -5.53 0.46
CA ALA A 40 -5.82 -5.47 1.05
C ALA A 40 -6.09 -6.67 1.96
N HIS A 41 -6.35 -6.33 3.21
CA HIS A 41 -6.66 -7.22 4.32
C HIS A 41 -8.07 -7.80 4.17
N ARG A 42 -8.20 -9.12 4.38
CA ARG A 42 -9.51 -9.70 4.70
C ARG A 42 -9.80 -9.34 6.16
N ARG A 43 -10.82 -8.52 6.41
CA ARG A 43 -11.41 -8.49 7.76
C ARG A 43 -12.24 -9.76 7.89
N GLY A 44 -11.85 -10.67 8.80
CA GLY A 44 -12.58 -11.91 9.04
C GLY A 44 -14.07 -11.67 9.26
N GLY A 45 -14.90 -12.63 8.83
CA GLY A 45 -16.35 -12.63 9.10
C GLY A 45 -17.25 -11.94 8.06
N HIS A 46 -16.73 -11.43 6.95
CA HIS A 46 -17.55 -10.85 5.87
C HIS A 46 -17.37 -11.60 4.56
N ALA A 47 -18.49 -11.89 3.88
CA ALA A 47 -18.47 -12.34 2.49
C ALA A 47 -17.97 -11.19 1.60
N GLY A 48 -16.72 -11.26 1.16
CA GLY A 48 -16.11 -10.30 0.24
C GLY A 48 -15.02 -9.40 0.83
N ARG A 49 -14.34 -8.66 -0.06
CA ARG A 49 -13.29 -7.69 0.29
C ARG A 49 -13.90 -6.32 0.58
N ARG A 50 -13.90 -5.89 1.84
CA ARG A 50 -14.21 -4.49 2.20
C ARG A 50 -12.94 -3.64 2.05
N LEU A 51 -12.99 -2.65 1.18
CA LEU A 51 -11.97 -1.62 1.08
C LEU A 51 -11.99 -0.75 2.34
N GLY A 52 -10.86 -0.66 3.04
CA GLY A 52 -10.71 0.14 4.24
C GLY A 52 -10.61 1.65 3.95
N PRO A 53 -10.61 2.50 4.99
CA PRO A 53 -10.42 3.94 4.84
C PRO A 53 -9.14 4.31 4.08
N LEU A 54 -8.05 3.59 4.32
CA LEU A 54 -6.78 3.74 3.60
C LEU A 54 -6.97 3.54 2.09
N HIS A 55 -7.55 2.40 1.70
CA HIS A 55 -7.77 2.05 0.30
C HIS A 55 -8.64 3.09 -0.41
N ARG A 56 -9.69 3.56 0.26
CA ARG A 56 -10.57 4.61 -0.30
C ARG A 56 -9.85 5.94 -0.46
N ALA A 57 -9.00 6.33 0.49
CA ALA A 57 -8.21 7.55 0.40
C ALA A 57 -7.19 7.45 -0.75
N ALA A 58 -6.45 6.35 -0.85
CA ALA A 58 -5.50 6.12 -1.93
C ALA A 58 -6.18 6.16 -3.31
N LEU A 59 -7.29 5.44 -3.49
CA LEU A 59 -8.01 5.42 -4.78
C LEU A 59 -8.59 6.78 -5.19
N ARG A 60 -8.85 7.67 -4.24
CA ARG A 60 -9.43 9.00 -4.52
C ARG A 60 -8.40 10.10 -4.66
N HIS A 61 -7.26 9.97 -3.98
CA HIS A 61 -6.35 11.10 -3.76
C HIS A 61 -4.89 10.81 -4.10
N ALA A 62 -4.53 9.57 -4.45
CA ALA A 62 -3.15 9.30 -4.83
C ALA A 62 -2.79 10.07 -6.11
N PRO A 63 -1.63 10.76 -6.14
CA PRO A 63 -1.11 11.43 -7.34
C PRO A 63 -0.56 10.45 -8.39
N CYS A 64 -0.67 9.14 -8.16
CA CYS A 64 -0.18 8.09 -9.05
C CYS A 64 -1.17 6.91 -9.12
N PRO A 65 -1.03 6.01 -10.12
CA PRO A 65 -1.79 4.77 -10.18
C PRO A 65 -1.70 3.96 -8.87
N VAL A 66 -2.78 3.26 -8.51
CA VAL A 66 -2.86 2.47 -7.28
C VAL A 66 -3.18 1.01 -7.59
N ALA A 67 -2.33 0.09 -7.13
CA ALA A 67 -2.58 -1.36 -7.18
C ALA A 67 -2.95 -1.90 -5.79
N ILE A 68 -4.11 -2.56 -5.70
CA ILE A 68 -4.60 -3.18 -4.47
C ILE A 68 -4.43 -4.70 -4.55
N VAL A 69 -3.42 -5.24 -3.88
CA VAL A 69 -3.02 -6.64 -4.02
C VAL A 69 -3.68 -7.52 -2.94
N PRO A 70 -4.42 -8.59 -3.30
CA PRO A 70 -4.81 -9.64 -2.38
C PRO A 70 -3.66 -10.51 -1.91
N HIS A 71 -3.68 -10.81 -0.62
CA HIS A 71 -3.02 -11.97 -0.06
C HIS A 71 -4.10 -13.06 0.01
N ILE A 72 -3.81 -14.22 -0.59
CA ILE A 72 -4.65 -15.41 -0.55
C ILE A 72 -4.40 -16.18 0.75
#